data_AF-A0A2V7ALA3-F1
#
_entry.id   AF-A0A2V7ALA3-F1
#
_cell.length_a   1.000
_cell.length_b   1.000
_cell.length_c   1.000
_cell.angle_alpha   90.00
_cell.angle_beta   90.00
_cell.angle_gamma   90.00
#
_symmetry.space_group_name_H-M   'P 1'
#
loop_
_entity.id
_entity.type
_entity.pdbx_description
1 polymer ?
#
loop_
_entity_poly.entity_id
_entity_poly.type
_entity_poly.pdbx_seq_one_letter_code
_entity_poly.pdbx_strand_id
1 'polypeptide(L)' 'MEHFKVGEAVVRRTSPNALRGSVVRVTDGGYFVTVRWPDRIGPQGRESTHRPDDLVRATD' A
#
# COMPACT_ATOMS: atom_id res chain seq x y z
N MET A 1 2.42 -15.24 7.44
CA MET A 1 2.07 -13.84 7.09
C MET A 1 1.21 -13.91 5.87
N GLU A 2 0.04 -13.27 5.86
CA GLU A 2 -0.71 -13.17 4.61
C GLU A 2 -0.02 -12.16 3.70
N HIS A 3 0.27 -12.58 2.48
CA HIS A 3 0.96 -11.74 1.50
C HIS A 3 -0.08 -10.81 0.86
N PHE A 4 0.24 -9.51 0.78
CA PHE A 4 -0.55 -8.55 0.02
C PHE A 4 -0.62 -8.95 -1.45
N LYS A 5 -1.72 -8.60 -2.12
CA LYS A 5 -1.89 -8.83 -3.57
C LYS A 5 -1.85 -7.52 -4.33
N VAL A 6 -1.40 -7.55 -5.58
CA VAL A 6 -1.51 -6.39 -6.47
C VAL A 6 -2.99 -6.03 -6.65
N GLY A 7 -3.32 -4.75 -6.54
CA GLY A 7 -4.67 -4.20 -6.52
C GLY A 7 -5.28 -4.07 -5.12
N GLU A 8 -4.71 -4.72 -4.10
CA GLU A 8 -5.23 -4.68 -2.73
C GLU A 8 -5.14 -3.26 -2.14
N ALA A 9 -6.22 -2.84 -1.48
CA ALA A 9 -6.28 -1.53 -0.83
C ALA A 9 -5.64 -1.61 0.56
N VAL A 10 -4.74 -0.67 0.85
CA VAL A 10 -3.97 -0.63 2.10
C VAL A 10 -3.88 0.79 2.66
N VAL A 11 -3.66 0.89 3.97
CA VAL A 11 -3.32 2.13 4.66
C VAL A 11 -1.99 1.98 5.39
N ARG A 12 -1.35 3.10 5.73
CA ARG A 12 -0.17 3.09 6.60
C ARG A 12 -0.60 2.77 8.02
N ARG A 13 0.06 1.82 8.66
CA ARG A 13 -0.22 1.44 10.06
C ARG A 13 -0.09 2.62 11.02
N THR A 14 0.86 3.51 10.79
CA THR A 14 1.09 4.71 11.61
C THR A 14 0.02 5.77 11.44
N SER A 15 -0.74 5.74 10.34
CA SER A 15 -1.80 6.70 10.03
C SER A 15 -2.95 5.99 9.33
N PRO A 16 -3.74 5.15 10.03
CA PRO A 16 -4.78 4.34 9.41
C PRO A 16 -5.94 5.17 8.83
N ASN A 17 -6.10 6.41 9.29
CA ASN A 17 -7.07 7.37 8.75
C ASN A 17 -6.54 8.16 7.53
N ALA A 18 -5.34 7.86 7.05
CA ALA A 18 -4.78 8.47 5.85
C ALA A 18 -5.46 7.95 4.58
N LEU A 19 -5.10 8.56 3.44
CA LEU A 19 -5.57 8.12 2.13
C LEU A 19 -5.22 6.64 1.89
N ARG A 20 -6.22 5.88 1.43
CA ARG A 20 -6.05 4.48 1.00
C ARG A 20 -5.15 4.44 -0.23
N GLY A 21 -4.10 3.63 -0.17
CA GLY A 21 -3.25 3.31 -1.31
C GLY A 21 -3.63 1.98 -1.94
N SER A 22 -3.12 1.73 -3.14
CA SER A 22 -3.28 0.45 -3.84
C SER A 22 -1.92 -0.21 -4.05
N VAL A 23 -1.82 -1.49 -3.71
CA VAL A 23 -0.60 -2.28 -3.95
C VAL A 23 -0.39 -2.42 -5.45
N VAL A 24 0.76 -1.98 -5.96
CA VAL A 24 1.10 -2.07 -7.40
C VAL A 24 2.18 -3.11 -7.67
N ARG A 25 2.96 -3.47 -6.66
CA ARG A 25 4.01 -4.48 -6.78
C ARG A 25 4.30 -5.14 -5.43
N VAL A 26 4.60 -6.42 -5.48
CA VAL A 26 5.08 -7.20 -4.33
C VAL A 26 6.33 -7.95 -4.77
N THR A 27 7.44 -7.79 -4.05
CA THR A 27 8.72 -8.42 -4.37
C THR A 27 9.28 -9.18 -3.17
N ASP A 28 10.34 -9.95 -3.42
CA ASP A 28 11.05 -10.72 -2.38
C ASP A 28 10.10 -11.62 -1.59
N GLY A 29 9.28 -12.36 -2.34
CA GLY A 29 8.26 -13.24 -1.78
C GLY A 29 7.24 -12.55 -0.89
N GLY A 30 7.05 -11.22 -0.92
CA GLY A 30 6.14 -10.51 -0.02
C GLY A 30 6.81 -9.58 0.98
N TYR A 31 8.13 -9.59 1.09
CA TYR A 31 8.85 -8.79 2.07
C TYR A 31 8.86 -7.29 1.74
N PHE A 32 8.67 -6.93 0.47
CA PHE A 32 8.55 -5.54 0.02
C PHE A 32 7.28 -5.33 -0.77
N VAL A 33 6.51 -4.32 -0.38
CA VAL A 33 5.22 -3.97 -0.98
C VAL A 33 5.28 -2.54 -1.48
N THR A 34 5.22 -2.35 -2.79
CA THR A 34 5.10 -1.03 -3.40
C THR A 34 3.63 -0.66 -3.50
N VAL A 35 3.30 0.49 -2.93
CA VAL A 35 1.94 1.03 -2.88
C VAL A 35 1.91 2.35 -3.62
N ARG A 36 0.92 2.52 -4.49
CA ARG A 36 0.55 3.78 -5.10
C ARG A 36 -0.47 4.49 -4.22
N TRP A 37 -0.12 5.68 -3.73
CA TRP A 37 -0.98 6.53 -2.92
C TRP A 37 -1.63 7.58 -3.82
N PRO A 38 -2.93 7.83 -3.71
CA PRO A 38 -3.57 8.89 -4.48
C PRO A 38 -2.97 10.24 -4.08
N ASP A 39 -2.51 11.00 -5.07
CA ASP A 39 -2.12 12.40 -4.86
C ASP A 39 -3.33 13.31 -5.04
N ARG A 40 -3.31 14.46 -4.35
CA ARG A 40 -4.33 15.49 -4.53
C ARG A 40 -4.20 16.23 -5.88
N ILE A 41 -3.07 16.10 -6.56
CA ILE A 41 -2.69 16.92 -7.73
C ILE A 41 -2.24 16.03 -8.90
N GLY A 42 -3.02 14.99 -9.24
CA GLY A 42 -2.87 14.29 -10.52
C GLY A 42 -3.21 12.80 -10.51
N PRO A 43 -3.39 12.20 -11.71
CA PRO A 43 -3.77 10.79 -11.86
C PRO A 43 -2.64 9.81 -11.53
N GLN A 44 -1.39 10.30 -11.47
CA GLN A 44 -0.22 9.50 -11.13
C GLN A 44 0.09 9.67 -9.65
N GLY A 45 -0.61 8.91 -8.82
CA GLY A 45 -0.35 8.88 -7.39
C GLY A 45 1.10 8.48 -7.06
N ARG A 46 1.67 9.03 -5.99
CA ARG A 46 3.03 8.73 -5.53
C ARG A 46 3.18 7.27 -5.11
N GLU A 47 4.19 6.60 -5.65
CA GLU A 47 4.56 5.25 -5.24
C GLU A 47 5.58 5.27 -4.08
N SER A 48 5.48 4.30 -3.17
CA SER A 48 6.52 4.04 -2.18
C SER A 48 6.51 2.58 -1.74
N THR A 49 7.68 2.06 -1.41
CA THR A 49 7.87 0.68 -0.95
C THR A 49 7.93 0.61 0.57
N HIS A 50 7.23 -0.38 1.13
CA HIS A 50 7.07 -0.58 2.58
C HIS A 50 7.34 -2.04 2.93
N ARG A 51 7.63 -2.30 4.21
CA ARG A 51 7.49 -3.67 4.73
C ARG A 51 6.00 -3.99 4.94
N PRO A 52 5.60 -5.27 4.90
CA PRO A 52 4.22 -5.67 5.18
C PRO A 52 3.70 -5.16 6.51
N ASP A 53 4.55 -5.15 7.54
CA ASP A 53 4.19 -4.70 8.89
C ASP A 53 3.90 -3.20 8.98
N ASP A 54 4.37 -2.39 8.02
CA ASP A 54 4.06 -0.96 7.94
C ASP A 54 2.67 -0.69 7.36
N LEU A 55 2.03 -1.73 6.80
CA LEU A 55 0.75 -1.65 6.11
C LEU A 55 -0.35 -2.39 6.87
N VAL A 56 -1.57 -1.92 6.70
CA VAL A 56 -2.79 -2.59 7.16
C VAL A 56 -3.75 -2.66 5.98
N ARG A 57 -4.43 -3.80 5.83
CA ARG A 57 -5.48 -3.96 4.83
C ARG A 57 -6.59 -2.95 5.12
N ALA A 58 -6.93 -2.15 4.13
CA ALA A 58 -8.12 -1.32 4.20
C ALA A 58 -9.32 -2.26 4.02
N THR A 59 -9.88 -2.71 5.14
CA THR A 59 -11.22 -3.32 5.14
C THR A 59 -12.23 -2.22 4.87
N ASP A 60 -13.18 -2.51 4.00
CA ASP A 60 -14.29 -1.59 3.71
C ASP A 60 -15.30 -1.57 4.85
#